data_AF-A0A511XFL7-F1
#
_entry.id   AF-A0A511XFL7-F1
#
_cell.length_a   1.000
_cell.length_b   1.000
_cell.length_c   1.000
_cell.angle_alpha   90.00
_cell.angle_beta   90.00
_cell.angle_gamma   90.00
#
_symmetry.space_group_name_H-M   'P 1'
#
loop_
_entity.id
_entity.type
_entity.pdbx_description
1 polymer ?
#
loop_
_entity_poly.entity_id
_entity_poly.type
_entity_poly.pdbx_seq_one_letter_code
_entity_poly.pdbx_strand_id
1 'polypeptide(L)'
;MAREYSHLTLSDRRTIALLKDQKVGVREIARRLGRHHSTISRESCRNAHRSDEIDLYGYWPVTAEHAARRRRSATMRLVREPALAARVTDGLSLSVVARADLRAAAA
;
A
#
# COMPACT_ATOMS: atom_id res chain seq x y z
N MET A 1 2.89 -15.28 -13.14
CA MET A 1 1.93 -14.17 -13.31
C MET A 1 2.51 -12.93 -12.68
N ALA A 2 2.53 -11.79 -13.40
CA ALA A 2 3.06 -10.54 -12.87
C ALA A 2 2.30 -10.17 -11.59
N ARG A 3 3.03 -10.01 -10.48
CA ARG A 3 2.43 -9.68 -9.19
C ARG A 3 2.14 -8.19 -9.19
N GLU A 4 1.01 -7.79 -9.77
CA GLU A 4 0.61 -6.40 -9.79
C GLU A 4 0.41 -5.91 -8.35
N TYR A 5 1.24 -4.95 -7.96
CA TYR A 5 1.15 -4.35 -6.64
C TYR A 5 -0.06 -3.43 -6.63
N SER A 6 -1.16 -3.90 -6.06
CA SER A 6 -2.35 -3.09 -5.84
C SER A 6 -2.56 -2.86 -4.34
N HIS A 7 -2.85 -1.61 -3.99
CA HIS A 7 -3.22 -1.24 -2.64
C HIS A 7 -4.61 -1.80 -2.29
N LEU A 8 -4.81 -2.11 -1.01
CA LEU A 8 -6.17 -2.34 -0.48
C LEU A 8 -6.97 -1.06 -0.63
N THR A 9 -8.19 -1.19 -1.15
CA THR A 9 -9.17 -0.11 -1.24
C THR A 9 -9.94 0.04 0.07
N LEU A 10 -10.72 1.11 0.20
CA LEU A 10 -11.67 1.23 1.31
C LEU A 10 -12.70 0.09 1.31
N SER A 11 -13.12 -0.37 0.12
CA SER A 11 -14.03 -1.50 -0.01
C SER A 11 -13.39 -2.79 0.52
N ASP A 12 -12.14 -3.08 0.14
CA ASP A 12 -11.41 -4.24 0.67
C ASP A 12 -11.32 -4.19 2.19
N ARG A 13 -11.03 -3.01 2.76
CA ARG A 13 -10.97 -2.81 4.22
C ARG A 13 -12.32 -3.04 4.88
N ARG A 14 -13.42 -2.58 4.30
CA ARG A 14 -14.78 -2.86 4.81
C ARG A 14 -15.08 -4.36 4.80
N THR A 15 -14.72 -5.06 3.73
CA THR A 15 -14.85 -6.51 3.65
C THR A 15 -14.01 -7.23 4.72
N ILE A 16 -12.77 -6.80 4.94
CA ILE A 16 -11.92 -7.34 6.02
C ILE A 16 -12.60 -7.14 7.39
N ALA A 17 -13.16 -5.95 7.66
CA ALA A 17 -13.84 -5.66 8.93
C ALA A 17 -15.02 -6.59 9.16
N LEU A 18 -15.91 -6.72 8.17
CA LEU A 18 -17.09 -7.59 8.22
C LEU A 18 -16.71 -9.06 8.42
N LEU A 19 -15.70 -9.56 7.70
CA LEU A 19 -15.26 -10.95 7.84
C LEU A 19 -14.56 -11.21 9.18
N LYS A 20 -13.85 -10.23 9.74
CA LYS A 20 -13.26 -10.34 11.08
C LYS A 20 -14.32 -10.36 12.18
N ASP A 21 -15.39 -9.59 12.02
CA ASP A 21 -16.53 -9.62 12.93
C ASP A 21 -17.20 -11.00 12.95
N GLN A 22 -17.33 -11.61 11.77
CA GLN A 22 -17.74 -13.01 11.58
C GLN A 22 -16.69 -14.06 12.01
N LYS A 23 -15.58 -13.64 12.65
CA LYS A 23 -14.48 -14.50 13.11
C LYS A 23 -13.82 -15.35 12.01
N VAL A 24 -13.92 -14.91 10.75
CA VAL A 24 -13.30 -15.59 9.61
C VAL A 24 -11.77 -15.47 9.69
N GLY A 25 -11.07 -16.58 9.46
CA GLY A 25 -9.61 -16.64 9.50
C GLY A 25 -8.94 -15.82 8.39
N VAL A 26 -7.70 -15.36 8.66
CA VAL A 26 -6.91 -14.51 7.74
C VAL A 26 -6.72 -15.12 6.34
N ARG A 27 -6.48 -16.45 6.26
CA ARG A 27 -6.29 -17.15 4.98
C ARG A 27 -7.57 -17.15 4.15
N GLU A 28 -8.71 -17.30 4.81
CA GLU A 28 -10.02 -17.31 4.17
C GLU A 28 -10.40 -15.92 3.65
N ILE A 29 -10.17 -14.88 4.46
CA ILE A 29 -10.33 -13.48 4.05
C ILE A 29 -9.49 -13.19 2.80
N ALA A 30 -8.24 -13.65 2.80
CA ALA A 30 -7.33 -13.45 1.69
C ALA A 30 -7.81 -14.14 0.40
N ARG A 31 -8.31 -15.37 0.51
CA ARG A 31 -8.89 -16.12 -0.60
C ARG A 31 -10.12 -15.41 -1.19
N ARG A 32 -11.04 -14.92 -0.33
CA ARG A 32 -12.23 -14.17 -0.77
C ARG A 32 -11.89 -12.86 -1.49
N LEU A 33 -10.81 -12.19 -1.08
CA LEU A 33 -10.36 -10.94 -1.69
C LEU A 33 -9.40 -11.14 -2.88
N GLY A 34 -9.05 -12.38 -3.23
CA GLY A 34 -8.03 -12.64 -4.26
C GLY A 34 -6.64 -12.09 -3.89
N ARG A 35 -6.34 -12.00 -2.58
CA ARG A 35 -5.09 -11.44 -2.06
C ARG A 35 -4.23 -12.51 -1.40
N HIS A 36 -2.95 -12.18 -1.23
CA HIS A 36 -2.07 -12.99 -0.41
C HIS A 36 -2.39 -12.81 1.08
N HIS A 37 -2.37 -13.90 1.86
CA HIS A 37 -2.66 -13.87 3.30
C HIS A 37 -1.73 -12.92 4.07
N SER A 38 -0.46 -12.78 3.66
CA SER A 38 0.46 -11.81 4.27
C SER A 38 0.01 -10.36 4.07
N THR A 39 -0.74 -10.04 3.02
CA THR A 39 -1.32 -8.70 2.83
C THR A 39 -2.34 -8.40 3.92
N ILE A 40 -3.23 -9.35 4.19
CA ILE A 40 -4.28 -9.21 5.22
C ILE A 40 -3.66 -9.18 6.63
N SER A 41 -2.67 -10.03 6.90
CA SER A 41 -1.95 -10.03 8.18
C SER A 41 -1.24 -8.70 8.43
N ARG A 42 -0.50 -8.18 7.43
CA ARG A 42 0.19 -6.89 7.56
C ARG A 42 -0.76 -5.71 7.69
N GLU A 43 -1.90 -5.73 7.00
CA GLU A 43 -2.96 -4.72 7.16
C GLU A 43 -3.51 -4.75 8.59
N SER A 44 -3.89 -5.93 9.09
CA SER A 44 -4.40 -6.09 10.46
C SER A 44 -3.38 -5.68 11.51
N CYS A 45 -2.10 -6.02 11.33
CA CYS A 45 -1.05 -5.66 12.30
C CYS A 45 -0.82 -4.15 12.37
N ARG A 46 -0.79 -3.46 11.22
CA ARG A 46 -0.53 -2.01 11.16
C ARG A 46 -1.71 -1.15 11.58
N ASN A 47 -2.93 -1.64 11.36
CA ASN A 47 -4.15 -0.85 11.51
C ASN A 47 -5.13 -1.46 12.54
N ALA A 48 -4.68 -2.41 13.39
CA ALA A 48 -5.46 -2.83 14.54
C ALA A 48 -5.57 -1.66 15.52
N HIS A 49 -6.79 -1.37 15.94
CA HIS A 49 -7.02 -0.43 17.03
C HIS A 49 -6.91 -1.17 18.35
N ARG A 50 -6.07 -0.64 19.23
CA ARG A 50 -5.88 -1.09 20.60
C ARG A 50 -5.82 0.18 21.44
N SER A 51 -6.81 0.38 22.29
CA SER A 51 -6.81 1.46 23.27
C SER A 51 -7.19 0.86 24.61
N ASP A 52 -6.27 0.92 25.56
CA ASP A 52 -6.47 0.37 26.90
C ASP A 52 -7.38 1.27 27.76
N GLU A 53 -7.59 2.53 27.34
CA GLU A 53 -8.43 3.50 28.07
C GLU A 53 -9.94 3.29 27.86
N ILE A 54 -10.35 2.71 26.73
CA ILE A 54 -11.76 2.68 26.30
C ILE A 54 -12.21 1.28 25.83
N ASP A 55 -11.46 0.22 26.16
CA ASP A 55 -11.72 -1.19 25.79
C ASP A 55 -12.16 -1.38 24.32
N LEU A 56 -11.65 -0.53 23.43
CA LEU A 56 -11.97 -0.55 22.01
C LEU A 56 -10.88 -1.33 21.29
N TYR A 57 -11.04 -2.65 21.30
CA TYR A 57 -10.21 -3.56 20.53
C TYR A 57 -10.92 -3.94 19.24
N GLY A 58 -10.35 -3.59 18.08
CA GLY A 58 -11.04 -3.84 16.82
C GLY A 58 -10.28 -3.45 15.55
N TYR A 59 -10.95 -3.66 14.42
CA TYR A 59 -10.47 -3.23 13.11
C TYR A 59 -11.46 -2.26 12.47
N TRP A 60 -11.07 -0.98 12.41
CA TRP A 60 -11.91 0.11 11.91
C TRP A 60 -11.47 0.50 10.49
N PRO A 61 -12.27 0.20 9.45
CA PRO A 61 -11.82 0.31 8.06
C PRO A 61 -11.56 1.75 7.60
N VAL A 62 -12.35 2.71 8.08
CA VAL A 62 -12.20 4.14 7.75
C VAL A 62 -10.91 4.69 8.38
N THR A 63 -10.68 4.42 9.67
CA THR A 63 -9.45 4.79 10.37
C THR A 63 -8.22 4.17 9.71
N ALA A 64 -8.31 2.89 9.31
CA ALA A 64 -7.26 2.18 8.60
C ALA A 64 -6.94 2.83 7.23
N GLU A 65 -7.96 3.26 6.48
CA GLU A 65 -7.80 4.00 5.22
C GLU A 65 -7.11 5.35 5.44
N HIS A 66 -7.54 6.13 6.43
CA HIS A 66 -6.90 7.40 6.77
C HIS A 66 -5.44 7.20 7.18
N ALA A 67 -5.13 6.21 8.03
CA ALA A 67 -3.77 5.88 8.40
C ALA A 67 -2.92 5.46 7.19
N ALA A 68 -3.48 4.66 6.28
CA ALA A 68 -2.80 4.27 5.04
C ALA A 68 -2.55 5.47 4.11
N ARG A 69 -3.51 6.40 3.98
CA ARG A 69 -3.35 7.64 3.21
C ARG A 69 -2.28 8.54 3.83
N ARG A 70 -2.29 8.74 5.14
CA ARG A 70 -1.27 9.54 5.85
C ARG A 70 0.13 8.98 5.65
N ARG A 71 0.30 7.65 5.73
CA ARG A 71 1.60 7.01 5.45
C ARG A 71 2.05 7.21 4.00
N ARG A 72 1.12 7.14 3.03
CA ARG A 72 1.46 7.39 1.63
C ARG A 72 1.81 8.84 1.36
N SER A 73 1.03 9.79 1.91
CA SER A 73 1.34 11.21 1.77
C SER A 73 2.68 11.54 2.43
N ALA A 74 3.01 10.93 3.59
CA ALA A 74 4.33 10.98 4.23
C ALA A 74 5.48 10.70 3.24
N THR A 75 5.29 9.72 2.35
CA THR A 75 6.28 9.29 1.36
C THR A 75 6.30 10.12 0.08
N MET A 76 5.36 11.04 -0.14
CA MET A 76 5.32 11.93 -1.31
C MET A 76 6.33 13.08 -1.19
N ARG A 77 7.61 12.73 -0.98
CA ARG A 77 8.70 13.69 -0.80
C ARG A 77 8.91 14.57 -2.04
N LEU A 78 8.79 13.98 -3.23
CA LEU A 78 8.92 14.70 -4.50
C LEU A 78 7.82 15.77 -4.69
N VAL A 79 6.62 15.54 -4.16
CA VAL A 79 5.54 16.54 -4.21
C VAL A 79 5.84 17.72 -3.27
N ARG A 80 6.52 17.46 -2.14
CA ARG A 80 6.86 18.50 -1.15
C ARG A 80 8.13 19.27 -1.46
N GLU A 81 9.08 18.63 -2.11
CA GLU A 81 10.40 19.18 -2.43
C GLU A 81 10.52 19.29 -3.96
N PRO A 82 10.02 20.35 -4.59
CA PRO A 82 10.03 20.49 -6.05
C PRO A 82 11.46 20.48 -6.63
N ALA A 83 12.45 21.01 -5.88
CA ALA A 83 13.86 20.93 -6.27
C ALA A 83 14.38 19.48 -6.30
N LEU A 84 13.95 18.63 -5.37
CA LEU A 84 14.28 17.21 -5.39
C LEU A 84 13.59 16.50 -6.56
N ALA A 85 12.32 16.85 -6.85
CA ALA A 85 11.60 16.32 -7.99
C ALA A 85 12.28 16.63 -9.32
N ALA A 86 12.72 17.88 -9.53
CA ALA A 86 13.47 18.29 -10.71
C ALA A 86 14.75 17.44 -10.86
N ARG A 87 15.56 17.35 -9.80
CA ARG A 87 16.80 16.56 -9.81
C ARG A 87 16.58 15.07 -10.11
N VAL A 88 15.54 14.46 -9.52
CA VAL A 88 15.20 13.05 -9.78
C VAL A 88 14.75 12.86 -11.22
N THR A 89 13.94 13.79 -11.75
CA THR A 89 13.43 13.73 -13.13
C THR A 89 14.56 13.90 -14.14
N ASP A 90 15.47 14.84 -13.91
CA ASP A 90 16.66 15.05 -14.74
C ASP A 90 17.57 13.81 -14.73
N GLY A 91 17.80 13.20 -13.57
CA GLY A 91 18.57 11.96 -13.48
C GLY A 91 17.93 10.79 -14.21
N LEU A 92 16.59 10.69 -14.15
CA LEU A 92 15.85 9.66 -14.87
C LEU A 92 15.87 9.87 -16.38
N SER A 93 15.68 11.10 -16.87
CA SER A 93 15.71 11.41 -18.30
C SER A 93 17.08 11.09 -18.92
N LEU A 94 18.17 11.46 -18.23
CA LEU A 94 19.53 11.13 -18.63
C LEU A 94 19.79 9.61 -18.68
N SER A 95 19.25 8.85 -17.71
CA SER A 95 19.42 7.39 -17.66
C SER A 95 18.62 6.63 -18.74
N VAL A 96 17.48 7.18 -19.19
CA VAL A 96 16.67 6.58 -20.25
C VAL A 96 17.34 6.77 -21.61
N VAL A 97 17.89 7.95 -21.87
CA VAL A 97 18.65 8.24 -23.09
C VAL A 97 19.88 7.34 -23.19
N ALA A 98 20.67 7.22 -22.10
CA ALA A 98 21.83 6.33 -22.07
C ALA A 98 21.49 4.84 -22.34
N ARG A 99 20.32 4.37 -21.90
CA ARG A 99 19.84 3.00 -22.19
C ARG A 99 19.35 2.82 -23.63
N ALA A 100 18.79 3.87 -24.23
CA ALA A 100 18.40 3.87 -25.64
C ALA A 100 19.64 3.83 -26.55
N ASP A 101 20.66 4.61 -26.22
CA ASP A 101 21.93 4.66 -26.96
C ASP A 101 22.67 3.32 -26.90
N LEU A 102 22.72 2.68 -25.72
CA LEU A 102 23.32 1.34 -25.57
C LEU A 102 22.57 0.24 -26.35
N ARG A 103 21.26 0.39 -26.57
CA ARG A 103 20.49 -0.54 -27.41
C ARG A 103 20.69 -0.28 -28.90
N ALA A 104 20.81 0.98 -29.31
CA ALA A 104 21.08 1.36 -30.68
C ALA A 104 22.49 0.95 -31.14
N ALA A 105 23.48 0.99 -30.24
CA ALA A 105 24.86 0.56 -30.52
C ALA A 105 25.07 -0.97 -30.51
N ALA A 106 24.09 -1.74 -30.01
CA ALA A 106 24.12 -3.20 -29.97
C ALA A 106 23.32 -3.86 -31.11
N ALA A 107 22.80 -3.06 -32.05
CA ALA A 107 22.10 -3.47 -33.28
C ALA A 107 22.99 -3.20 -34.49
#